data_AF-A0A7R8YYC4-F1
#
_entry.id   AF-A0A7R8YYC4-F1
#
_cell.length_a   1.000
_cell.length_b   1.000
_cell.length_c   1.000
_cell.angle_alpha   90.00
_cell.angle_beta   90.00
_cell.angle_gamma   90.00
#
_symmetry.space_group_name_H-M   'P 1'
#
loop_
_entity.id
_entity.type
_entity.pdbx_description
1 polymer ?
#
loop_
_entity_poly.entity_id
_entity_poly.type
_entity_poly.pdbx_seq_one_letter_code
_entity_poly.pdbx_strand_id
1 'polypeptide(L)'
;MLASFCETLLVQFGIPYASNIGKALFSFQAATASTYTTTVILLIVYCFSEKSFHLMRQSLFETLFNSISCLMYATASSYMATAAILWLYPQFLIVPGFIAYPAMVAVYWMGYVAALVYGVDAYCAYKYYKGRR
;
A
#
# COMPACT_ATOMS: atom_id res chain seq x y z
N MET A 1 2.03 9.10 4.10
CA MET A 1 1.56 9.03 5.51
C MET A 1 0.86 7.71 5.83
N LEU A 2 -0.08 7.20 5.02
CA LEU A 2 -0.66 5.87 5.26
C LEU A 2 0.40 4.74 5.21
N ALA A 3 1.27 4.75 4.19
CA ALA A 3 2.29 3.71 4.03
C ALA A 3 3.25 3.60 5.24
N SER A 4 3.70 4.74 5.78
CA SER A 4 4.58 4.77 6.96
C SER A 4 3.89 4.24 8.23
N PHE A 5 2.58 4.46 8.37
CA PHE A 5 1.81 3.90 9.48
C PHE A 5 1.68 2.37 9.35
N CYS A 6 1.34 1.88 8.16
CA CYS A 6 1.29 0.44 7.88
C CYS A 6 2.65 -0.23 8.10
N GLU A 7 3.75 0.38 7.66
CA GLU A 7 5.10 -0.13 7.92
C GLU A 7 5.41 -0.20 9.42
N THR A 8 5.07 0.83 10.18
CA THR A 8 5.32 0.84 11.63
C THR A 8 4.60 -0.31 12.33
N LEU A 9 3.34 -0.55 11.96
CA LEU A 9 2.55 -1.68 12.47
C LEU A 9 3.14 -3.04 12.06
N LEU A 10 3.58 -3.19 10.82
CA LEU A 10 4.23 -4.42 10.33
C LEU A 10 5.55 -4.70 11.05
N VAL A 11 6.36 -3.66 11.30
CA VAL A 11 7.65 -3.80 11.97
C VAL A 11 7.48 -4.11 13.45
N GLN A 12 6.60 -3.39 14.16
CA GLN A 12 6.39 -3.60 15.60
C GLN A 12 5.63 -4.88 15.92
N PHE A 13 4.55 -5.18 15.18
CA PHE A 13 3.65 -6.27 15.52
C PHE A 13 3.73 -7.47 14.58
N GLY A 14 4.25 -7.29 13.35
CA GLY A 14 4.31 -8.35 12.34
C GLY A 14 5.61 -9.15 12.36
N ILE A 15 6.77 -8.49 12.50
CA ILE A 15 8.10 -9.16 12.48
C ILE A 15 8.22 -10.30 13.51
N PRO A 16 7.73 -10.17 14.76
CA PRO A 16 7.79 -11.26 15.73
C PRO A 16 7.06 -12.53 15.30
N TYR A 17 6.08 -12.39 14.38
CA TYR A 17 5.26 -13.49 13.85
C TYR A 17 5.52 -13.73 12.36
N ALA A 18 6.64 -13.22 11.82
CA ALA A 18 6.99 -13.37 10.41
C ALA A 18 7.15 -14.84 9.99
N SER A 19 7.48 -15.75 10.90
CA SER A 19 7.53 -17.20 10.64
C SER A 19 6.14 -17.79 10.33
N ASN A 20 5.08 -17.29 10.97
CA ASN A 20 3.70 -17.77 10.78
C ASN A 20 3.00 -17.07 9.62
N ILE A 21 3.21 -15.76 9.47
CA ILE A 21 2.63 -14.96 8.37
C ILE A 21 3.36 -15.24 7.04
N GLY A 22 4.66 -15.55 7.13
CA GLY A 22 5.49 -15.92 6.00
C GLY A 22 5.60 -14.80 4.96
N LYS A 23 5.48 -15.18 3.69
CA LYS A 23 5.70 -14.27 2.54
C LYS A 23 4.66 -13.16 2.42
N ALA A 24 3.49 -13.28 3.06
CA ALA A 24 2.46 -12.25 3.01
C ALA A 24 2.97 -10.92 3.60
N LEU A 25 3.66 -10.98 4.74
CA LEU A 25 4.24 -9.83 5.40
C LEU A 25 5.25 -9.10 4.49
N PHE A 26 6.22 -9.85 3.97
CA PHE A 26 7.25 -9.29 3.08
C PHE A 26 6.67 -8.72 1.78
N SER A 27 5.64 -9.36 1.22
CA SER A 27 4.99 -8.88 -0.01
C SER A 27 4.27 -7.55 0.22
N PHE A 28 3.59 -7.39 1.35
CA PHE A 28 2.93 -6.14 1.71
C PHE A 28 3.95 -5.04 2.02
N GLN A 29 5.01 -5.37 2.76
CA GLN A 29 6.10 -4.43 3.06
C GLN A 29 6.80 -3.94 1.79
N ALA A 30 7.07 -4.84 0.84
CA ALA A 30 7.67 -4.45 -0.45
C ALA A 30 6.73 -3.53 -1.27
N ALA A 31 5.42 -3.80 -1.26
CA ALA A 31 4.44 -2.94 -1.91
C ALA A 31 4.36 -1.55 -1.26
N THR A 32 4.37 -1.47 0.07
CA THR A 32 4.38 -0.18 0.78
C THR A 32 5.67 0.60 0.57
N ALA A 33 6.83 -0.06 0.64
CA ALA A 33 8.13 0.58 0.48
C ALA A 33 8.34 1.14 -0.93
N SER A 34 8.00 0.35 -1.96
CA SER A 34 8.12 0.78 -3.36
C SER A 34 7.23 1.99 -3.67
N THR A 35 5.96 1.93 -3.29
CA THR A 35 5.01 3.02 -3.51
C THR A 35 5.32 4.27 -2.68
N TYR A 36 5.80 4.11 -1.45
CA TYR A 36 6.25 5.22 -0.62
C TYR A 36 7.47 5.92 -1.23
N THR A 37 8.48 5.14 -1.64
CA THR A 37 9.71 5.69 -2.23
C THR A 37 9.39 6.46 -3.51
N THR A 38 8.58 5.89 -4.40
CA THR A 38 8.23 6.57 -5.65
C THR A 38 7.39 7.83 -5.41
N THR A 39 6.43 7.82 -4.47
CA THR A 39 5.64 9.02 -4.17
C THR A 39 6.48 10.13 -3.54
N VAL A 40 7.45 9.81 -2.69
CA VAL A 40 8.42 10.79 -2.15
C VAL A 40 9.28 11.38 -3.28
N ILE A 41 9.80 10.56 -4.20
CA ILE A 41 10.56 11.04 -5.35
C ILE A 41 9.71 12.00 -6.19
N LEU A 42 8.45 11.64 -6.48
CA LEU A 42 7.54 12.51 -7.24
C LEU A 42 7.28 13.84 -6.53
N LEU A 43 7.05 13.83 -5.22
CA LEU A 43 6.88 15.05 -4.44
C LEU A 43 8.13 15.96 -4.48
N ILE A 44 9.32 15.38 -4.39
CA ILE A 44 10.58 16.15 -4.51
C ILE A 44 10.68 16.77 -5.91
N VAL A 45 10.42 16.00 -6.97
CA VAL A 45 10.46 16.50 -8.35
C VAL A 45 9.44 17.63 -8.56
N TYR A 46 8.25 17.49 -7.99
CA TYR A 46 7.21 18.53 -8.05
C TYR A 46 7.59 19.80 -7.28
N CYS A 47 8.30 19.67 -6.16
CA CYS A 47 8.72 20.82 -5.36
C CYS A 47 9.86 21.63 -6.01
N PHE A 48 10.75 20.97 -6.77
CA PHE A 48 11.94 21.62 -7.35
C PHE A 48 11.76 22.11 -8.80
N SER A 49 10.78 21.62 -9.56
CA SER A 49 10.68 21.93 -11.00
C SER A 49 9.24 21.99 -11.53
N GLU A 50 8.76 23.21 -11.82
CA GLU A 50 7.47 23.45 -12.49
C GLU A 50 7.43 22.89 -13.93
N LYS A 51 8.57 22.92 -14.64
CA LYS A 51 8.66 22.34 -15.99
C LYS A 51 8.48 20.82 -15.95
N SER A 52 9.09 20.14 -14.97
CA SER A 52 8.95 18.70 -14.78
C SER A 52 7.54 18.31 -14.33
N PHE A 53 6.88 19.16 -13.52
CA PHE A 53 5.48 18.96 -13.12
C PHE A 53 4.54 18.90 -14.33
N HIS A 54 4.66 19.85 -15.26
CA HIS A 54 3.81 19.88 -16.45
C HIS A 54 4.05 18.69 -17.39
N LEU A 55 5.31 18.28 -17.59
CA LEU A 55 5.64 17.11 -18.41
C LEU A 55 5.11 15.81 -17.78
N MET A 56 5.30 15.59 -16.47
CA MET A 56 4.84 14.37 -15.83
C MET A 56 3.32 14.27 -15.81
N ARG A 57 2.61 15.37 -15.54
CA ARG A 57 1.15 15.41 -15.53
C ARG A 57 0.51 15.23 -16.91
N GLN A 58 1.25 15.52 -17.99
CA GLN A 58 0.83 15.21 -19.36
C GLN A 58 1.18 13.78 -19.79
N SER A 59 2.04 13.09 -19.04
CA SER A 59 2.47 11.74 -19.35
C SER A 59 1.50 10.67 -18.83
N LEU A 60 1.53 9.49 -19.45
CA LEU A 60 0.82 8.30 -18.97
C LEU A 60 1.41 7.75 -17.66
N PHE A 61 2.56 8.25 -17.21
CA PHE A 61 3.28 7.73 -16.05
C PHE A 61 2.44 7.78 -14.78
N GLU A 62 1.79 8.91 -14.50
CA GLU A 62 0.99 9.10 -13.28
C GLU A 62 -0.22 8.15 -13.25
N THR A 63 -0.87 7.95 -14.41
CA THR A 63 -1.98 7.00 -14.54
C THR A 63 -1.55 5.55 -14.36
N LEU A 64 -0.43 5.15 -14.98
CA LEU A 64 0.09 3.78 -14.90
C LEU A 64 0.62 3.47 -13.51
N PHE A 65 1.38 4.40 -12.91
CA PHE A 65 1.93 4.24 -11.57
C PHE A 65 0.82 4.08 -10.53
N ASN A 66 -0.20 4.94 -10.55
CA ASN A 66 -1.33 4.85 -9.63
C ASN A 66 -2.16 3.57 -9.87
N SER A 67 -2.34 3.15 -11.12
CA SER A 67 -3.04 1.90 -11.45
C SER A 67 -2.30 0.66 -10.94
N ILE A 68 -0.99 0.58 -11.19
CA ILE A 68 -0.15 -0.52 -10.72
C ILE A 68 -0.11 -0.54 -9.20
N SER A 69 0.06 0.62 -8.56
CA SER A 69 0.06 0.75 -7.10
C SER A 69 -1.27 0.27 -6.52
N CYS A 70 -2.41 0.65 -7.11
CA CYS A 70 -3.73 0.14 -6.72
C CYS A 70 -3.79 -1.39 -6.75
N LEU A 71 -3.38 -2.01 -7.86
CA LEU A 71 -3.39 -3.48 -8.01
C LEU A 71 -2.43 -4.16 -7.03
N MET A 72 -1.25 -3.60 -6.81
CA MET A 72 -0.28 -4.12 -5.85
C MET A 72 -0.84 -4.08 -4.43
N TYR A 73 -1.42 -2.95 -4.00
CA TYR A 73 -2.05 -2.83 -2.68
C TYR A 73 -3.26 -3.75 -2.53
N ALA A 74 -4.13 -3.86 -3.54
CA ALA A 74 -5.29 -4.75 -3.48
C ALA A 74 -4.86 -6.22 -3.34
N THR A 75 -3.87 -6.64 -4.13
CA THR A 75 -3.36 -8.03 -4.10
C THR A 75 -2.63 -8.33 -2.80
N ALA A 76 -1.73 -7.43 -2.36
CA ALA A 76 -1.01 -7.59 -1.11
C ALA A 76 -1.94 -7.59 0.11
N SER A 77 -2.96 -6.72 0.13
CA SER A 77 -3.98 -6.69 1.19
C SER A 77 -4.81 -7.97 1.21
N SER A 78 -5.19 -8.49 0.04
CA SER A 78 -5.92 -9.76 -0.07
C SER A 78 -5.10 -10.93 0.46
N TYR A 79 -3.81 -10.98 0.11
CA TYR A 79 -2.91 -12.03 0.59
C TYR A 79 -2.64 -11.92 2.10
N MET A 80 -2.51 -10.69 2.62
CA MET A 80 -2.37 -10.47 4.05
C MET A 80 -3.65 -10.83 4.83
N ALA A 81 -4.82 -10.57 4.26
CA ALA A 81 -6.11 -10.93 4.86
C ALA A 81 -6.27 -12.46 4.96
N THR A 82 -5.97 -13.21 3.89
CA THR A 82 -6.02 -14.68 3.93
C THR A 82 -4.99 -15.25 4.90
N ALA A 83 -3.78 -14.69 4.95
CA ALA A 83 -2.77 -15.11 5.91
C ALA A 83 -3.19 -14.83 7.36
N ALA A 84 -3.79 -13.66 7.65
CA ALA A 84 -4.26 -13.31 8.97
C ALA A 84 -5.39 -14.23 9.45
N ILE A 85 -6.33 -14.58 8.57
CA ILE A 85 -7.46 -15.47 8.91
C ILE A 85 -6.99 -16.92 9.08
N LEU A 86 -6.10 -17.42 8.23
CA LEU A 86 -5.68 -18.82 8.31
C LEU A 86 -4.69 -19.07 9.45
N TRP A 87 -3.75 -18.17 9.69
CA TRP A 87 -2.63 -18.40 10.60
C TRP A 87 -2.77 -17.69 11.95
N LEU A 88 -3.25 -16.45 11.96
CA LEU A 88 -3.29 -15.64 13.19
C LEU A 88 -4.61 -15.78 13.95
N TYR A 89 -5.74 -16.01 13.26
CA TYR A 89 -7.04 -16.17 13.90
C TYR A 89 -7.10 -17.36 14.89
N PRO A 90 -6.57 -18.56 14.58
CA PRO A 90 -6.53 -19.65 15.55
C PRO A 90 -5.70 -19.31 16.79
N GLN A 91 -4.58 -18.60 16.62
CA GLN A 91 -3.71 -18.18 17.71
C GLN A 91 -4.38 -17.14 18.61
N PHE A 92 -5.18 -16.24 18.03
CA PHE A 92 -5.98 -15.26 18.76
C PHE A 92 -7.03 -15.89 19.67
N LEU A 93 -7.61 -17.04 19.29
CA LEU A 93 -8.60 -17.75 20.11
C LEU A 93 -7.98 -18.49 21.29
N ILE A 94 -6.72 -18.91 21.16
CA ILE A 94 -6.03 -19.74 22.16
C ILE A 94 -5.26 -18.86 23.17
N VAL A 95 -4.65 -17.76 22.69
CA VAL A 95 -3.79 -16.90 23.50
C VAL A 95 -4.51 -15.60 23.87
N PRO A 96 -4.88 -15.38 25.14
CA PRO A 96 -5.51 -14.13 25.55
C PRO A 96 -4.51 -12.97 25.41
N GLY A 97 -4.95 -11.88 24.76
CA GLY A 97 -4.12 -10.68 24.56
C GLY A 97 -3.23 -10.69 23.32
N PHE A 98 -3.54 -11.50 22.31
CA PHE A 98 -2.77 -11.54 21.06
C PHE A 98 -3.03 -10.30 20.18
N ILE A 99 -2.28 -9.21 20.40
CA ILE A 99 -2.43 -7.90 19.71
C ILE A 99 -2.01 -7.95 18.23
N ALA A 100 -1.21 -8.95 17.83
CA ALA A 100 -0.75 -9.05 16.45
C ALA A 100 -1.88 -9.30 15.44
N TYR A 101 -2.91 -10.08 15.78
CA TYR A 101 -4.07 -10.29 14.91
C TYR A 101 -4.82 -8.99 14.58
N PRO A 102 -5.32 -8.20 15.56
CA PRO A 102 -6.00 -6.95 15.25
C PRO A 102 -5.07 -5.92 14.58
N ALA A 103 -3.77 -5.94 14.88
CA ALA A 103 -2.80 -5.09 14.16
C ALA A 103 -2.70 -5.45 12.67
N MET A 104 -2.57 -6.74 12.33
CA MET A 104 -2.54 -7.18 10.93
C MET A 104 -3.87 -6.96 10.21
N VAL A 105 -4.99 -7.07 10.95
CA VAL A 105 -6.32 -6.71 10.46
C VAL A 105 -6.39 -5.24 10.06
N ALA A 106 -5.91 -4.34 10.92
CA ALA A 106 -5.83 -2.92 10.60
C ALA A 106 -4.94 -2.68 9.35
N VAL A 107 -3.79 -3.35 9.24
CA VAL A 107 -2.87 -3.19 8.11
C VAL A 107 -3.53 -3.52 6.78
N TYR A 108 -4.20 -4.68 6.64
CA TYR A 108 -4.80 -5.02 5.35
C TYR A 108 -6.01 -4.14 5.02
N TRP A 109 -6.80 -3.70 6.02
CA TRP A 109 -7.89 -2.74 5.79
C TRP A 109 -7.36 -1.39 5.30
N MET A 110 -6.30 -0.90 5.94
CA MET A 110 -5.62 0.32 5.50
C MET A 110 -5.00 0.16 4.10
N GLY A 111 -4.51 -1.03 3.76
CA GLY A 111 -4.06 -1.37 2.42
C GLY A 111 -5.17 -1.30 1.37
N TYR A 112 -6.38 -1.78 1.67
CA TYR A 112 -7.54 -1.61 0.78
C TYR A 112 -7.95 -0.15 0.62
N VAL A 113 -7.91 0.63 1.70
CA VAL A 113 -8.16 2.08 1.63
C VAL A 113 -7.12 2.75 0.72
N ALA A 114 -5.84 2.41 0.87
CA ALA A 114 -4.78 2.90 0.00
C ALA A 114 -5.00 2.49 -1.47
N ALA A 115 -5.42 1.26 -1.73
CA ALA A 115 -5.76 0.80 -3.09
C ALA A 115 -6.87 1.66 -3.71
N LEU A 116 -7.93 1.96 -2.95
CA LEU A 116 -9.02 2.81 -3.41
C LEU A 116 -8.53 4.24 -3.71
N VAL A 117 -7.69 4.82 -2.85
CA VAL A 117 -7.10 6.15 -3.07
C VAL A 117 -6.30 6.17 -4.37
N TYR A 118 -5.37 5.22 -4.56
CA TYR A 118 -4.60 5.11 -5.80
C TYR A 118 -5.49 4.85 -7.02
N GLY A 119 -6.59 4.10 -6.88
CA GLY A 119 -7.57 3.88 -7.95
C GLY A 119 -8.32 5.14 -8.35
N VAL A 120 -8.77 5.93 -7.38
CA VAL A 120 -9.43 7.22 -7.62
C VAL A 120 -8.46 8.21 -8.27
N ASP A 121 -7.22 8.27 -7.78
CA ASP A 121 -6.17 9.12 -8.35
C ASP A 121 -5.83 8.70 -9.79
N ALA A 122 -5.75 7.40 -10.06
CA ALA A 122 -5.56 6.88 -11.42
C ALA A 122 -6.71 7.28 -12.35
N TYR A 123 -7.96 7.19 -11.89
CA TYR A 123 -9.14 7.58 -12.67
C TYR A 123 -9.17 9.08 -12.96
N CYS A 124 -8.90 9.90 -11.95
CA CYS A 124 -8.81 11.35 -12.09
C CYS A 124 -7.71 11.75 -13.08
N ALA A 125 -6.51 11.17 -12.94
CA ALA A 125 -5.40 11.39 -13.85
C ALA A 125 -5.73 10.94 -15.28
N TYR A 126 -6.42 9.80 -15.44
CA TYR A 126 -6.86 9.32 -16.75
C TYR A 126 -7.86 10.26 -17.42
N LYS A 127 -8.81 10.80 -16.66
CA LYS A 127 -9.77 11.79 -17.14
C LYS A 127 -9.07 13.08 -17.57
N TYR A 128 -8.08 13.55 -16.80
CA TYR A 128 -7.26 14.70 -17.17
C TYR A 128 -6.44 14.47 -18.44
N TYR A 129 -5.86 13.27 -18.60
CA TYR A 129 -5.13 12.89 -19.81
C TYR A 129 -6.03 12.87 -21.04
N LYS A 130 -7.22 12.26 -20.94
CA LYS A 130 -8.18 12.15 -22.04
C LYS A 130 -8.85 13.49 -22.40
N GLY A 131 -9.05 14.38 -21.42
CA GLY A 131 -9.66 15.71 -21.62
C GLY A 131 -8.72 16.78 -22.18
N ARG A 132 -7.43 16.47 -22.37
CA ARG A 132 -6.43 17.33 -23.04
C ARG A 132 -6.11 16.91 -24.48
N ARG A 133 -6.91 16.02 -25.07
CA ARG A 133 -6.92 15.83 -26.52
C ARG A 133 -7.76 16.91 -27.19
#